data_AF-A0A382JLV9-F1
#
_entry.id   AF-A0A382JLV9-F1
#
_cell.length_a   1.000
_cell.length_b   1.000
_cell.length_c   1.000
_cell.angle_alpha   90.00
_cell.angle_beta   90.00
_cell.angle_gamma   90.00
#
_symmetry.space_group_name_H-M   'P 1'
#
loop_
_entity.id
_entity.type
_entity.pdbx_description
1 polymer ?
#
loop_
_entity_poly.entity_id
_entity_poly.type
_entity_poly.pdbx_seq_one_letter_code
_entity_poly.pdbx_strand_id
1 'polypeptide(L)' 'MRTEYSKSLIAVGEQDPNVVVLGADTTDSLKTAGFGKKFPERFFNVGIAEANLVSVAAGLAYSGKTAFASTYAIFLPGR' A
#
# COMPACT_ATOMS: atom_id res chain seq x y z
N MET A 1 11.95 -11.48 1.81
CA MET A 1 10.89 -11.09 0.86
C MET A 1 10.01 -9.95 1.37
N ARG A 2 9.09 -10.14 2.34
CA ARG A 2 8.21 -9.04 2.81
C ARG A 2 8.96 -7.89 3.51
N THR A 3 10.01 -8.22 4.26
CA THR A 3 10.89 -7.22 4.88
C THR A 3 11.59 -6.36 3.82
N GLU A 4 12.17 -6.99 2.79
CA GLU A 4 12.82 -6.27 1.69
C GLU A 4 11.82 -5.46 0.88
N TYR A 5 10.62 -5.98 0.62
CA TYR A 5 9.54 -5.23 -0.03
C TYR A 5 9.24 -3.92 0.71
N SER A 6 9.09 -3.97 2.04
CA SER A 6 8.87 -2.78 2.86
C SER A 6 10.04 -1.78 2.81
N LYS A 7 11.28 -2.28 2.90
CA LYS A 7 12.48 -1.43 2.79
C LYS A 7 12.57 -0.76 1.43
N SER A 8 12.30 -1.49 0.35
CA SER A 8 12.29 -0.98 -1.01
C SER A 8 11.18 0.05 -1.22
N LEU A 9 9.97 -0.18 -0.69
CA LEU A 9 8.89 0.81 -0.73
C LEU A 9 9.29 2.11 -0.05
N ILE A 10 9.94 2.03 1.12
CA ILE A 10 10.43 3.21 1.83
C ILE A 10 11.48 3.95 0.98
N ALA A 11 12.47 3.24 0.43
CA ALA A 11 13.51 3.84 -0.39
C ALA A 11 12.94 4.53 -1.64
N VAL A 12 11.95 3.91 -2.29
CA VAL A 12 11.24 4.49 -3.44
C VAL A 12 10.41 5.71 -3.02
N GLY A 13 9.72 5.64 -1.87
CA GLY A 13 8.97 6.76 -1.32
C GLY A 13 9.82 7.94 -0.87
N GLU A 14 11.11 7.74 -0.58
CA GLU A 14 12.08 8.83 -0.34
C GLU A 14 12.47 9.56 -1.63
N GLN A 15 12.49 8.85 -2.75
CA GLN A 15 12.88 9.40 -4.05
C GLN A 15 11.71 10.06 -4.78
N ASP A 16 10.49 9.53 -4.61
CA ASP A 16 9.29 10.03 -5.28
C ASP A 16 8.19 10.41 -4.27
N PRO A 17 7.83 11.71 -4.15
CA PRO A 17 6.74 12.16 -3.29
C PRO A 17 5.35 11.66 -3.74
N ASN A 18 5.19 11.22 -5.00
CA ASN A 18 3.92 10.72 -5.53
C ASN A 18 3.65 9.26 -5.21
N VAL A 19 4.61 8.54 -4.62
CA VAL A 19 4.41 7.16 -4.18
C VAL A 19 3.53 7.13 -2.94
N VAL A 20 2.46 6.35 -3.02
CA VAL A 20 1.52 6.10 -1.93
C VAL A 20 1.32 4.60 -1.75
N VAL A 21 1.07 4.18 -0.52
CA VAL A 21 0.88 2.76 -0.18
C VAL A 21 -0.51 2.57 0.43
N LEU A 22 -1.22 1.57 -0.07
CA LEU A 22 -2.51 1.14 0.49
C LEU A 22 -2.33 -0.22 1.17
N GLY A 23 -2.86 -0.35 2.37
CA GLY A 23 -2.85 -1.58 3.16
C GLY A 23 -4.27 -2.01 3.55
N ALA A 24 -4.42 -3.30 3.80
CA ALA A 24 -5.58 -3.89 4.46
C ALA A 24 -5.23 -4.22 5.92
N ASP A 25 -6.08 -4.97 6.63
CA ASP A 25 -5.80 -5.54 7.96
C ASP A 25 -4.56 -6.48 7.98
N THR A 26 -3.96 -6.73 6.83
CA THR A 26 -2.72 -7.47 6.62
C THR A 26 -1.45 -6.62 6.73
N THR A 27 -1.59 -5.31 7.01
CA THR A 27 -0.51 -4.31 7.02
C THR A 27 0.69 -4.69 7.88
N ASP A 28 0.46 -5.17 9.10
CA ASP A 28 1.56 -5.57 10.00
C ASP A 28 2.29 -6.81 9.48
N SER A 29 1.51 -7.81 9.05
CA SER A 29 2.05 -9.07 8.52
C SER A 29 2.81 -8.92 7.19
N LEU A 30 2.41 -7.95 6.35
CA LEU A 30 3.11 -7.56 5.13
C LEU A 30 4.26 -6.59 5.38
N LYS A 31 4.43 -6.13 6.63
CA LYS A 31 5.46 -5.19 7.08
C LYS A 31 5.38 -3.81 6.42
N THR A 32 4.23 -3.44 5.85
CA THR A 32 4.04 -2.13 5.20
C THR A 32 3.78 -1.00 6.20
N ALA A 33 3.53 -1.32 7.47
CA ALA A 33 3.42 -0.35 8.57
C ALA A 33 4.62 0.60 8.68
N GLY A 34 5.82 0.13 8.32
CA GLY A 34 7.03 0.95 8.32
C GLY A 34 6.95 2.16 7.39
N PHE A 35 6.31 1.99 6.22
CA PHE A 35 6.08 3.09 5.29
C PHE A 35 5.14 4.13 5.90
N GLY A 36 4.02 3.71 6.51
CA GLY A 36 3.08 4.62 7.18
C GLY A 36 3.67 5.35 8.38
N LYS A 37 4.60 4.73 9.11
CA LYS A 37 5.33 5.43 10.19
C LYS A 37 6.22 6.54 9.68
N LYS A 38 6.85 6.36 8.51
CA LYS A 38 7.75 7.35 7.91
C LYS A 38 7.01 8.41 7.10
N PHE A 39 5.91 8.02 6.45
CA PHE A 39 5.12 8.86 5.55
C PHE A 39 3.62 8.74 5.89
N PRO A 40 3.17 9.28 7.04
CA PRO A 40 1.81 9.07 7.54
C PRO A 40 0.72 9.58 6.58
N GLU A 41 1.00 10.65 5.83
CA GLU A 41 0.05 11.22 4.86
C GLU A 41 -0.01 10.46 3.52
N ARG A 42 0.86 9.45 3.34
CA ARG A 42 0.98 8.68 2.09
C ARG A 42 0.67 7.19 2.27
N PHE A 43 0.13 6.82 3.44
CA PHE A 43 -0.27 5.47 3.75
C PHE A 43 -1.76 5.41 4.08
N PHE A 44 -2.51 4.58 3.37
CA PHE A 44 -3.95 4.45 3.53
C PHE A 44 -4.32 3.02 3.94
N ASN A 45 -4.93 2.85 5.10
CA ASN A 45 -5.46 1.55 5.53
C ASN A 45 -6.97 1.50 5.30
N VAL A 46 -7.43 0.49 4.57
CA VAL A 46 -8.87 0.30 4.27
C VAL A 46 -9.53 -0.82 5.09
N GLY A 47 -8.83 -1.40 6.06
CA GLY A 47 -9.35 -2.51 6.87
C GLY A 47 -9.46 -3.81 6.05
N ILE A 48 -10.57 -4.54 6.21
CA ILE A 48 -10.84 -5.85 5.56
C ILE A 48 -11.63 -5.64 4.24
N ALA A 49 -11.29 -4.59 3.48
CA ALA A 49 -12.01 -4.19 2.28
C ALA A 49 -11.10 -4.20 1.05
N GLU A 50 -10.65 -5.38 0.62
CA GLU A 50 -9.70 -5.53 -0.49
C GLU A 50 -10.25 -5.07 -1.84
N ALA A 51 -11.55 -5.21 -2.10
CA ALA A 51 -12.17 -4.63 -3.29
C ALA A 51 -12.04 -3.10 -3.30
N ASN A 52 -12.23 -2.47 -2.14
CA ASN A 52 -12.04 -1.03 -1.97
C ASN A 52 -10.56 -0.65 -2.07
N LEU A 53 -9.65 -1.47 -1.52
CA LEU A 53 -8.20 -1.28 -1.64
C LEU A 53 -7.79 -1.09 -3.10
N VAL A 54 -8.23 -1.99 -3.98
CA VAL A 54 -7.91 -1.92 -5.42
C VAL A 54 -8.59 -0.72 -6.08
N SER A 55 -9.85 -0.46 -5.77
CA SER A 55 -10.61 0.66 -6.35
C SER A 55 -10.04 2.03 -5.96
N VAL A 56 -9.68 2.21 -4.70
CA VAL A 56 -9.04 3.44 -4.20
C VAL A 56 -7.64 3.59 -4.81
N ALA A 57 -6.87 2.51 -4.92
CA ALA A 57 -5.57 2.53 -5.59
C ALA A 57 -5.69 2.98 -7.05
N ALA A 58 -6.71 2.49 -7.77
CA ALA A 58 -6.99 2.92 -9.14
C ALA A 58 -7.33 4.42 -9.22
N GLY A 59 -8.16 4.94 -8.31
CA GLY A 59 -8.48 6.36 -8.24
C GLY A 59 -7.26 7.26 -7.93
N LEU A 60 -6.39 6.82 -7.03
CA LEU A 60 -5.13 7.49 -6.72
C LEU A 60 -4.18 7.47 -7.93
N ALA A 61 -4.08 6.34 -8.63
CA ALA A 61 -3.32 6.22 -9.85
C ALA A 61 -3.81 7.16 -10.95
N TYR A 62 -5.14 7.24 -11.13
CA TYR A 62 -5.77 8.17 -12.06
C TYR A 62 -5.48 9.65 -11.72
N SER A 63 -5.33 9.94 -10.42
CA SER A 63 -5.00 11.28 -9.91
C SER A 63 -3.49 11.60 -9.94
N GLY A 64 -2.68 10.77 -10.63
CA GLY A 64 -1.25 11.00 -10.82
C GLY A 64 -0.34 10.49 -9.70
N LYS A 65 -0.83 9.60 -8.83
CA LYS A 65 -0.02 8.93 -7.80
C LYS A 65 0.50 7.58 -8.27
N THR A 66 1.66 7.16 -7.76
CA THR A 66 2.15 5.79 -7.93
C THR A 66 1.66 4.96 -6.76
N ALA A 67 0.54 4.25 -6.94
CA ALA A 67 -0.16 3.56 -5.85
C ALA A 67 0.27 2.08 -5.72
N PHE A 68 0.73 1.69 -4.53
CA PHE A 68 1.05 0.31 -4.18
C PHE A 68 -0.03 -0.31 -3.28
N ALA A 69 -0.92 -1.11 -3.86
CA ALA A 69 -1.94 -1.86 -3.13
C ALA A 69 -1.35 -3.15 -2.54
N SER A 70 -1.28 -3.24 -1.21
CA SER A 70 -0.65 -4.36 -0.50
C SER A 70 -1.67 -5.15 0.33
N THR A 71 -1.95 -6.37 -0.11
CA THR A 71 -2.72 -7.37 0.65
C THR A 71 -2.20 -8.79 0.34
N TYR A 72 -2.73 -9.81 1.02
CA TYR A 72 -2.40 -11.20 0.69
C TYR A 72 -3.01 -11.62 -0.64
N ALA A 73 -2.25 -12.44 -1.39
CA ALA A 73 -2.64 -12.90 -2.71
C ALA A 73 -4.01 -13.60 -2.73
N ILE A 74 -4.41 -14.28 -1.65
CA ILE A 74 -5.70 -14.98 -1.57
C ILE A 74 -6.91 -14.04 -1.45
N PHE A 75 -6.71 -12.79 -1.00
CA PHE A 75 -7.80 -11.83 -0.80
C PHE A 75 -8.04 -10.94 -2.03
N LEU A 76 -7.16 -10.98 -3.03
CA LEU A 76 -7.27 -10.24 -4.29
C LEU A 76 -8.23 -10.87 -5.32
N PRO A 77 -8.15 -12.18 -5.63
CA PRO A 77 -9.12 -12.82 -6.51
C PRO A 77 -10.44 -12.90 -5.76
N GLY A 78 -11.34 -11.97 -6.06
CA GLY A 78 -12.69 -11.95 -5.50
C GLY A 78 -13.52 -13.17 -5.91
N ARG A 79 -14.64 -13.35 -5.22
CA ARG A 79 -15.83 -13.99 -5.80
C ARG A 79 -16.75 -12.90 -6.35
#